data_AF-A0A0C1EK16-F1
#
_entry.id   AF-A0A0C1EK16-F1
#
_cell.length_a   1.000
_cell.length_b   1.000
_cell.length_c   1.000
_cell.angle_alpha   90.00
_cell.angle_beta   90.00
_cell.angle_gamma   90.00
#
_symmetry.space_group_name_H-M   'P 1'
#
loop_
_entity.id
_entity.type
_entity.pdbx_description
1 polymer ?
#
loop_
_entity_poly.entity_id
_entity_poly.type
_entity_poly.pdbx_seq_one_letter_code
_entity_poly.pdbx_strand_id
1 'polypeptide(L)'
;MKTLYRYELNFDRTIEFVKKKLGIKNALSSELLNLVDFKSGVFFTLLTLGSDLERLYEFKSGVILPQNPIIVSETNGKKSRHQIVPTIKEELSNFVFHKLISNEKFSCVFDEVTMDYDDSYLNKFYEKKSIYLYENEVMYVIREHNKNHKFITDCMRSSFSFWHSVGVLTEADCFKNDSNILSLEDIQAICKKTKMMLISAYDGEAYILWEKIEQE
;
A
#
# COMPACT_ATOMS: atom_id res chain seq x y z
N MET A 1 17.24 9.75 0.08
CA MET A 1 16.33 8.68 -0.38
C MET A 1 17.16 7.52 -0.90
N LYS A 2 16.82 6.29 -0.51
CA LYS A 2 17.51 5.09 -0.98
C LYS A 2 17.19 4.84 -2.45
N THR A 3 18.13 4.27 -3.19
CA THR A 3 17.86 3.80 -4.56
C THR A 3 17.10 2.48 -4.48
N LEU A 4 16.00 2.37 -5.23
CA LEU A 4 15.19 1.17 -5.31
C LEU A 4 15.50 0.39 -6.59
N TYR A 5 15.59 -0.92 -6.46
CA TYR A 5 15.77 -1.87 -7.54
C TYR A 5 14.54 -2.77 -7.63
N ARG A 6 14.04 -2.99 -8.85
CA ARG A 6 12.91 -3.88 -9.13
C ARG A 6 13.39 -5.32 -9.20
N TYR A 7 12.75 -6.19 -8.43
CA TYR A 7 12.94 -7.63 -8.49
C TYR A 7 11.61 -8.29 -8.83
N GLU A 8 11.52 -8.91 -10.00
CA GLU A 8 10.34 -9.67 -10.39
C GLU A 8 10.23 -10.95 -9.54
N LEU A 9 9.01 -11.24 -9.11
CA LEU A 9 8.71 -12.37 -8.26
C LEU A 9 8.05 -13.46 -9.09
N ASN A 10 8.40 -14.72 -8.79
CA ASN A 10 7.73 -15.87 -9.41
C ASN A 10 6.24 -15.88 -9.05
N PHE A 11 5.38 -15.98 -10.08
CA PHE A 11 3.93 -15.90 -9.93
C PHE A 11 3.38 -16.94 -8.94
N ASP A 12 3.69 -18.23 -9.17
CA ASP A 12 3.14 -19.34 -8.38
C ASP A 12 3.53 -19.25 -6.89
N ARG A 13 4.77 -18.81 -6.61
CA ARG A 13 5.24 -18.59 -5.23
C ARG A 13 4.60 -17.39 -4.56
N THR A 14 4.16 -16.39 -5.34
CA THR A 14 3.69 -15.11 -4.82
C THR A 14 2.18 -15.06 -4.65
N ILE A 15 1.45 -15.64 -5.60
CA ILE A 15 -0.01 -15.54 -5.66
C ILE A 15 -0.70 -16.12 -4.41
N GLU A 16 -0.18 -17.21 -3.85
CA GLU A 16 -0.75 -17.82 -2.65
C GLU A 16 -0.65 -16.90 -1.43
N PHE A 17 0.45 -16.15 -1.30
CA PHE A 17 0.59 -15.15 -0.25
C PHE A 17 -0.35 -13.97 -0.48
N VAL A 18 -0.43 -13.47 -1.72
CA VAL A 18 -1.29 -12.35 -2.11
C VAL A 18 -2.76 -12.67 -1.84
N LYS A 19 -3.25 -13.84 -2.29
CA LYS A 19 -4.62 -14.29 -2.02
C LYS A 19 -4.91 -14.39 -0.53
N LYS A 20 -3.97 -14.90 0.26
CA LYS A 20 -4.12 -14.95 1.72
C LYS A 20 -4.21 -13.55 2.35
N LYS A 21 -3.43 -12.59 1.86
CA LYS A 21 -3.47 -11.20 2.33
C LYS A 21 -4.74 -10.47 1.93
N LEU A 22 -5.27 -10.75 0.74
CA LEU A 22 -6.52 -10.18 0.24
C LEU A 22 -7.78 -10.89 0.79
N GLY A 23 -7.65 -12.10 1.35
CA GLY A 23 -8.74 -12.82 2.00
C GLY A 23 -9.23 -12.19 3.32
N ILE A 24 -8.79 -10.97 3.66
CA ILE A 24 -9.35 -10.20 4.76
C ILE A 24 -10.69 -9.61 4.31
N LYS A 25 -11.66 -9.60 5.22
CA LYS A 25 -13.07 -9.31 4.93
C LYS A 25 -13.39 -7.81 4.78
N ASN A 26 -12.56 -7.04 4.08
CA ASN A 26 -12.95 -5.70 3.63
C ASN A 26 -13.31 -5.70 2.14
N ALA A 27 -14.09 -4.71 1.72
CA ALA A 27 -14.69 -4.67 0.40
C ALA A 27 -13.63 -4.58 -0.70
N LEU A 28 -12.63 -3.70 -0.53
CA LEU A 28 -11.58 -3.52 -1.54
C LEU A 28 -10.77 -4.81 -1.73
N SER A 29 -10.29 -5.44 -0.66
CA SER A 29 -9.49 -6.67 -0.78
C SER A 29 -10.30 -7.84 -1.36
N SER A 30 -11.55 -7.99 -0.92
CA SER A 30 -12.45 -9.03 -1.41
C SER A 30 -12.73 -8.87 -2.90
N GLU A 31 -13.06 -7.66 -3.35
CA GLU A 31 -13.35 -7.40 -4.75
C GLU A 31 -12.10 -7.46 -5.63
N LEU A 32 -10.91 -7.07 -5.13
CA LEU A 32 -9.65 -7.29 -5.84
C LEU A 32 -9.40 -8.77 -6.09
N LEU A 33 -9.61 -9.61 -5.07
CA LEU A 33 -9.45 -11.06 -5.18
C LEU A 33 -10.42 -11.67 -6.20
N ASN A 34 -11.65 -11.13 -6.29
CA ASN A 34 -12.71 -11.64 -7.16
C ASN A 34 -12.58 -11.15 -8.62
N LEU A 35 -12.14 -9.91 -8.82
CA LEU A 35 -12.27 -9.22 -10.12
C LEU A 35 -10.95 -9.01 -10.86
N VAL A 36 -9.81 -9.03 -10.17
CA VAL A 36 -8.51 -8.84 -10.81
C VAL A 36 -7.99 -10.17 -11.36
N ASP A 37 -7.76 -10.22 -12.67
CA ASP A 37 -6.97 -11.30 -13.26
C ASP A 37 -5.48 -11.06 -12.99
N PHE A 38 -4.95 -11.66 -11.92
CA PHE A 38 -3.55 -11.53 -11.54
C PHE A 38 -2.58 -12.05 -12.63
N LYS A 39 -3.02 -12.95 -13.53
CA LYS A 39 -2.17 -13.43 -14.62
C LYS A 39 -1.95 -12.38 -15.72
N SER A 40 -2.79 -11.35 -15.76
CA SER A 40 -2.63 -10.21 -16.68
C SER A 40 -1.53 -9.23 -16.26
N GLY A 41 -0.78 -9.52 -15.19
CA GLY A 41 0.26 -8.65 -14.67
C GLY A 41 1.46 -9.41 -14.10
N VAL A 42 2.43 -8.67 -13.59
CA VAL A 42 3.66 -9.18 -12.99
C VAL A 42 3.73 -8.78 -11.54
N PHE A 43 4.07 -9.73 -10.66
CA PHE A 43 4.45 -9.45 -9.30
C PHE A 43 5.90 -9.03 -9.22
N PHE A 44 6.20 -8.01 -8.43
CA PHE A 44 7.56 -7.58 -8.16
C PHE A 44 7.66 -6.97 -6.75
N THR A 45 8.89 -6.81 -6.27
CA THR A 45 9.18 -6.03 -5.07
C THR A 45 10.25 -4.98 -5.38
N LEU A 46 10.27 -3.92 -4.58
CA LEU A 46 11.29 -2.88 -4.64
C LEU A 46 12.18 -3.05 -3.42
N LEU A 47 13.49 -3.22 -3.65
CA LEU A 47 14.47 -3.43 -2.57
C LEU A 47 15.68 -2.50 -2.77
N THR A 48 16.46 -2.33 -1.72
CA THR A 48 17.65 -1.48 -1.74
C THR A 48 18.91 -2.29 -1.98
N LEU A 49 20.03 -1.63 -2.28
CA LEU A 49 21.32 -2.30 -2.30
C LEU A 49 21.60 -2.97 -0.94
N GLY A 50 22.10 -4.20 -0.95
CA GLY A 50 22.42 -4.97 0.25
C GLY A 50 21.24 -5.74 0.85
N SER A 51 20.07 -5.74 0.21
CA SER A 51 18.96 -6.63 0.59
C SER A 51 19.32 -8.11 0.43
N ASP A 52 18.77 -8.94 1.32
CA ASP A 52 19.01 -10.38 1.34
C ASP A 52 18.09 -11.11 0.35
N LEU A 53 18.60 -11.41 -0.84
CA LEU A 53 17.81 -12.06 -1.89
C LEU A 53 17.51 -13.54 -1.60
N GLU A 54 18.18 -14.18 -0.65
CA GLU A 54 17.82 -15.54 -0.23
C GLU A 54 16.45 -15.55 0.48
N ARG A 55 16.12 -14.43 1.14
CA ARG A 55 14.85 -14.19 1.84
C ARG A 55 13.74 -13.63 0.94
N LEU A 56 13.94 -13.54 -0.38
CA LEU A 56 13.01 -12.88 -1.31
C LEU A 56 11.57 -13.39 -1.25
N TYR A 57 11.34 -14.63 -0.83
CA TYR A 57 10.00 -15.22 -0.71
C TYR A 57 9.55 -15.44 0.73
N GLU A 58 10.31 -14.95 1.71
CA GLU A 58 9.93 -14.98 3.12
C GLU A 58 8.99 -13.81 3.48
N PHE A 59 7.89 -13.66 2.72
CA PHE A 59 7.00 -12.50 2.76
C PHE A 59 6.37 -12.18 4.13
N LYS A 60 6.42 -13.10 5.09
CA LYS A 60 5.86 -12.93 6.44
C LYS A 60 6.87 -12.46 7.49
N SER A 61 8.16 -12.49 7.17
CA SER A 61 9.23 -12.11 8.10
C SER A 61 10.00 -10.92 7.58
N GLY A 62 10.50 -10.09 8.50
CA GLY A 62 11.46 -9.04 8.16
C GLY A 62 12.84 -9.58 7.78
N VAL A 63 13.84 -8.72 7.90
CA VAL A 63 15.24 -8.99 7.56
C VAL A 63 15.50 -9.14 6.05
N ILE A 64 14.62 -8.58 5.21
CA ILE A 64 14.89 -8.46 3.76
C ILE A 64 15.80 -7.27 3.47
N LEU A 65 15.74 -6.23 4.31
CA LEU A 65 16.58 -5.04 4.21
C LEU A 65 17.80 -5.11 5.15
N PRO A 66 18.88 -4.36 4.85
CA PRO A 66 19.96 -4.12 5.80
C PRO A 66 19.42 -3.58 7.14
N GLN A 67 19.79 -4.25 8.22
CA GLN A 67 19.25 -3.97 9.55
C GLN A 67 19.93 -2.76 10.20
N ASN A 68 19.13 -1.89 10.82
CA ASN A 68 19.65 -0.77 11.61
C ASN A 68 20.37 -1.28 12.87
N PRO A 69 21.31 -0.54 13.44
CA PRO A 69 21.95 -0.93 14.69
C PRO A 69 20.94 -1.02 15.83
N ILE A 70 21.18 -1.95 16.77
CA ILE A 70 20.42 -2.02 18.02
C ILE A 70 20.86 -0.87 18.91
N ILE A 71 19.90 -0.05 19.35
CA ILE A 71 20.12 1.05 20.27
C ILE A 71 19.82 0.57 21.68
N VAL A 72 20.78 0.79 22.59
CA VAL A 72 20.62 0.50 24.01
C VAL A 72 20.46 1.82 24.75
N SER A 73 19.33 2.01 25.42
CA SER A 73 19.10 3.16 26.29
C SER A 73 18.97 2.74 27.74
N GLU A 74 19.35 3.62 28.67
CA GLU A 74 19.24 3.39 30.10
C GLU A 74 18.39 4.50 30.72
N THR A 75 17.37 4.12 31.50
CA THR A 75 16.50 5.06 32.20
C THR A 75 16.23 4.50 33.60
N ASN A 76 16.56 5.27 34.63
CA ASN A 76 16.45 4.86 36.04
C ASN A 76 17.17 3.52 36.35
N GLY A 77 18.37 3.31 35.79
CA GLY A 77 19.15 2.08 35.98
C GLY A 77 18.61 0.84 35.23
N LYS A 78 17.53 0.98 34.45
CA LYS A 78 17.00 -0.09 33.59
C LYS A 78 17.47 0.11 32.16
N LYS A 79 18.11 -0.91 31.60
CA LYS A 79 18.52 -0.95 30.19
C LYS A 79 17.37 -1.48 29.34
N SER A 80 17.02 -0.75 28.29
CA SER A 80 16.13 -1.20 27.23
C SER A 80 16.91 -1.28 25.92
N ARG A 81 16.50 -2.22 25.06
CA ARG A 81 17.05 -2.37 23.72
C ARG A 81 15.92 -2.13 22.73
N HIS A 82 16.16 -1.27 21.75
CA HIS A 82 15.22 -1.05 20.66
C HIS A 82 15.98 -0.98 19.35
N GLN A 83 15.31 -1.34 18.26
CA GLN A 83 15.83 -1.27 16.92
C GLN A 83 14.72 -0.68 16.05
N ILE A 84 15.08 0.33 15.25
CA ILE A 84 14.14 0.88 14.27
C ILE A 84 14.09 -0.11 13.11
N VAL A 85 12.89 -0.64 12.81
CA VAL A 85 12.70 -1.53 11.65
C VAL A 85 13.06 -0.76 10.38
N PRO A 86 14.01 -1.25 9.55
CA PRO A 86 14.31 -0.60 8.28
C PRO A 86 13.08 -0.68 7.36
N THR A 87 12.78 0.38 6.63
CA THR A 87 11.65 0.38 5.69
C THR A 87 11.99 1.18 4.43
N ILE A 88 11.30 0.87 3.32
CA ILE A 88 11.32 1.65 2.08
C ILE A 88 10.05 2.51 1.91
N LYS A 89 9.25 2.72 2.96
CA LYS A 89 7.96 3.42 2.85
C LYS A 89 8.06 4.83 2.23
N GLU A 90 9.12 5.58 2.52
CA GLU A 90 9.35 6.91 1.93
C GLU A 90 9.75 6.83 0.45
N GLU A 91 10.60 5.87 0.10
CA GLU A 91 10.96 5.65 -1.30
C GLU A 91 9.76 5.12 -2.11
N LEU A 92 8.93 4.27 -1.51
CA LEU A 92 7.72 3.75 -2.13
C LEU A 92 6.66 4.85 -2.30
N SER A 93 6.49 5.75 -1.34
CA SER A 93 5.57 6.89 -1.49
C SER A 93 6.01 7.80 -2.63
N ASN A 94 7.32 7.99 -2.82
CA ASN A 94 7.84 8.71 -3.98
C ASN A 94 7.64 7.96 -5.29
N PHE A 95 7.81 6.62 -5.30
CA PHE A 95 7.50 5.79 -6.46
C PHE A 95 6.03 5.93 -6.88
N VAL A 96 5.09 5.85 -5.91
CA VAL A 96 3.66 6.06 -6.15
C VAL A 96 3.38 7.47 -6.65
N PHE A 97 3.99 8.49 -6.05
CA PHE A 97 3.86 9.88 -6.49
C PHE A 97 4.26 10.05 -7.95
N HIS A 98 5.42 9.51 -8.36
CA HIS A 98 5.88 9.58 -9.75
C HIS A 98 4.93 8.87 -10.72
N LYS A 99 4.39 7.70 -10.35
CA LYS A 99 3.37 7.01 -11.15
C LYS A 99 2.11 7.86 -11.31
N LEU A 100 1.64 8.52 -10.24
CA LEU A 100 0.44 9.36 -10.27
C LEU A 100 0.58 10.65 -11.09
N ILE A 101 1.76 11.26 -11.12
CA ILE A 101 2.01 12.46 -11.95
C ILE A 101 2.31 12.10 -13.41
N SER A 102 2.79 10.89 -13.68
CA SER A 102 3.06 10.42 -15.05
C SER A 102 1.79 10.08 -15.83
N ASN A 103 0.68 9.82 -15.15
CA ASN A 103 -0.61 9.55 -15.77
C ASN A 103 -1.74 10.25 -15.00
N GLU A 104 -2.30 11.29 -15.61
CA GLU A 104 -3.37 12.10 -15.01
C GLU A 104 -4.63 11.28 -14.71
N LYS A 105 -4.88 10.19 -15.44
CA LYS A 105 -6.03 9.30 -15.23
C LYS A 105 -5.91 8.45 -13.97
N PHE A 106 -4.72 8.33 -13.39
CA PHE A 106 -4.54 7.54 -12.17
C PHE A 106 -5.02 8.29 -10.94
N SER A 107 -5.83 7.59 -10.17
CA SER A 107 -6.08 7.83 -8.75
C SER A 107 -5.41 6.72 -7.94
N CYS A 108 -5.03 7.03 -6.71
CA CYS A 108 -4.54 6.04 -5.75
C CYS A 108 -5.55 5.88 -4.63
N VAL A 109 -5.86 4.63 -4.26
CA VAL A 109 -6.72 4.29 -3.13
C VAL A 109 -5.90 3.48 -2.14
N PHE A 110 -5.86 3.90 -0.88
CA PHE A 110 -5.32 3.11 0.20
C PHE A 110 -6.45 2.71 1.14
N ASP A 111 -6.46 1.44 1.46
CA ASP A 111 -7.40 0.83 2.40
C ASP A 111 -6.95 1.13 3.84
N GLU A 112 -7.77 1.85 4.60
CA GLU A 112 -7.49 2.18 6.00
C GLU A 112 -8.23 1.21 6.91
N VAL A 113 -7.50 0.18 7.33
CA VAL A 113 -8.05 -0.92 8.14
C VAL A 113 -7.89 -0.72 9.65
N THR A 114 -7.30 0.40 10.09
CA THR A 114 -7.03 0.65 11.51
C THR A 114 -7.95 1.69 12.14
N MET A 115 -8.70 2.45 11.34
CA MET A 115 -9.56 3.53 11.82
C MET A 115 -11.02 3.28 11.43
N ASP A 116 -11.92 3.66 12.33
CA ASP A 116 -13.37 3.71 12.06
C ASP A 116 -13.74 5.09 11.49
N TYR A 117 -14.87 5.20 10.80
CA TYR A 117 -15.30 6.40 10.10
C TYR A 117 -15.54 7.61 11.03
N ASP A 118 -15.80 7.35 12.31
CA ASP A 118 -16.05 8.34 13.36
C ASP A 118 -14.79 8.74 14.16
N ASP A 119 -13.62 8.23 13.80
CA ASP A 119 -12.38 8.54 14.49
C ASP A 119 -12.00 10.03 14.32
N SER A 120 -11.85 10.74 15.45
CA SER A 120 -11.47 12.15 15.48
C SER A 120 -10.17 12.49 14.76
N TYR A 121 -9.27 11.52 14.57
CA TYR A 121 -8.02 11.66 13.82
C TYR A 121 -8.26 11.87 12.32
N LEU A 122 -9.41 11.45 11.79
CA LEU A 122 -9.79 11.59 10.39
C LEU A 122 -10.12 13.04 10.00
N ASN A 123 -10.41 13.92 10.98
CA ASN A 123 -10.74 15.34 10.74
C ASN A 123 -9.75 16.06 9.82
N LYS A 124 -8.45 15.79 9.96
CA LYS A 124 -7.39 16.40 9.13
C LYS A 124 -7.38 15.95 7.66
N PHE A 125 -8.06 14.84 7.34
CA PHE A 125 -8.15 14.26 6.00
C PHE A 125 -9.48 14.60 5.32
N TYR A 126 -10.55 14.84 6.09
CA TYR A 126 -11.83 15.35 5.58
C TYR A 126 -11.66 16.70 4.88
N GLU A 127 -10.88 17.61 5.47
CA GLU A 127 -10.54 18.91 4.88
C GLU A 127 -9.86 18.81 3.51
N LYS A 128 -9.22 17.68 3.22
CA LYS A 128 -8.51 17.41 1.97
C LYS A 128 -9.34 16.66 0.92
N LYS A 129 -10.65 16.47 1.15
CA LYS A 129 -11.58 15.72 0.28
C LYS A 129 -11.00 14.37 -0.18
N SER A 130 -10.36 13.69 0.78
CA SER A 130 -9.50 12.53 0.53
C SER A 130 -9.98 11.27 1.22
N ILE A 131 -10.95 11.39 2.14
CA ILE A 131 -11.60 10.23 2.74
C ILE A 131 -12.80 9.87 1.88
N TYR A 132 -12.90 8.60 1.54
CA TYR A 132 -14.07 7.98 0.96
C TYR A 132 -14.54 6.84 1.85
N LEU A 133 -15.85 6.66 1.95
CA LEU A 133 -16.48 5.65 2.80
C LEU A 133 -17.23 4.63 1.94
N TYR A 134 -17.07 3.35 2.25
CA TYR A 134 -17.97 2.29 1.82
C TYR A 134 -18.54 1.64 3.07
N GLU A 135 -19.83 1.83 3.35
CA GLU A 135 -20.42 1.51 4.65
C GLU A 135 -19.61 2.18 5.78
N ASN A 136 -18.94 1.37 6.63
CA ASN A 136 -18.06 1.85 7.70
C ASN A 136 -16.56 1.77 7.36
N GLU A 137 -16.21 1.29 6.17
CA GLU A 137 -14.82 1.16 5.73
C GLU A 137 -14.26 2.50 5.24
N VAL A 138 -13.07 2.85 5.71
CA VAL A 138 -12.39 4.10 5.38
C VAL A 138 -11.37 3.86 4.28
N MET A 139 -11.40 4.69 3.24
CA MET A 139 -10.42 4.70 2.17
C MET A 139 -9.80 6.07 2.00
N TYR A 140 -8.48 6.12 1.86
CA TYR A 140 -7.77 7.33 1.44
C TYR A 140 -7.64 7.36 -0.08
N VAL A 141 -8.18 8.40 -0.71
CA VAL A 141 -8.16 8.58 -2.16
C VAL A 141 -7.32 9.80 -2.52
N ILE A 142 -6.27 9.55 -3.29
CA ILE A 142 -5.38 10.56 -3.86
C ILE A 142 -5.71 10.76 -5.35
N ARG A 143 -5.98 12.01 -5.72
CA ARG A 143 -6.44 12.48 -7.04
C ARG A 143 -5.76 13.79 -7.40
N GLU A 144 -5.98 14.26 -8.62
CA GLU A 144 -5.34 15.46 -9.18
C GLU A 144 -5.18 16.63 -8.19
N HIS A 145 -6.25 17.05 -7.52
CA HIS A 145 -6.24 18.20 -6.61
C HIS A 145 -5.47 17.98 -5.29
N ASN A 146 -5.18 16.74 -4.89
CA ASN A 146 -4.48 16.43 -3.64
C ASN A 146 -3.23 15.55 -3.83
N LYS A 147 -2.77 15.36 -5.09
CA LYS A 147 -1.53 14.66 -5.48
C LYS A 147 -0.30 15.41 -4.94
N ASN A 148 0.06 15.15 -3.69
CA ASN A 148 1.24 15.70 -3.03
C ASN A 148 2.04 14.58 -2.37
N HIS A 149 3.36 14.56 -2.58
CA HIS A 149 4.25 13.56 -2.00
C HIS A 149 4.12 13.42 -0.47
N LYS A 150 4.06 14.54 0.26
CA LYS A 150 3.85 14.54 1.70
C LYS A 150 2.51 13.91 2.07
N PHE A 151 1.45 14.22 1.31
CA PHE A 151 0.13 13.69 1.56
C PHE A 151 0.07 12.16 1.34
N ILE A 152 0.64 11.68 0.24
CA ILE A 152 0.76 10.24 -0.06
C ILE A 152 1.55 9.53 1.06
N THR A 153 2.66 10.14 1.49
CA THR A 153 3.48 9.60 2.59
C THR A 153 2.69 9.53 3.90
N ASP A 154 1.91 10.57 4.21
CA ASP A 154 1.08 10.61 5.41
C ASP A 154 -0.04 9.53 5.35
N CYS A 155 -0.70 9.35 4.20
CA CYS A 155 -1.69 8.30 4.00
C CYS A 155 -1.08 6.89 4.13
N MET A 156 0.09 6.64 3.52
CA MET A 156 0.79 5.35 3.65
C MET A 156 1.27 5.11 5.09
N ARG A 157 1.62 6.15 5.85
CA ARG A 157 2.00 5.98 7.26
C ARG A 157 0.81 5.54 8.12
N SER A 158 -0.38 6.08 7.84
CA SER A 158 -1.63 5.69 8.51
C SER A 158 -2.08 4.28 8.08
N SER A 159 -2.29 4.07 6.78
CA SER A 159 -2.92 2.86 6.25
C SER A 159 -1.98 1.66 6.15
N PHE A 160 -0.67 1.89 5.94
CA PHE A 160 0.27 0.78 5.73
C PHE A 160 0.83 0.25 7.05
N SER A 161 -0.05 -0.45 7.79
CA SER A 161 0.27 -1.21 8.99
C SER A 161 1.04 -2.51 8.67
N PHE A 162 1.81 -3.03 9.63
CA PHE A 162 2.58 -4.27 9.42
C PHE A 162 1.68 -5.51 9.20
N TRP A 163 0.44 -5.50 9.70
CA TRP A 163 -0.44 -6.68 9.68
C TRP A 163 -1.27 -6.79 8.40
N HIS A 164 -1.79 -5.67 7.88
CA HIS A 164 -2.51 -5.64 6.61
C HIS A 164 -2.48 -4.24 5.99
N SER A 165 -2.24 -4.18 4.68
CA SER A 165 -2.27 -2.94 3.91
C SER A 165 -2.45 -3.27 2.45
N VAL A 166 -3.46 -2.65 1.84
CA VAL A 166 -3.72 -2.75 0.42
C VAL A 166 -3.81 -1.35 -0.15
N GLY A 167 -3.06 -1.12 -1.22
CA GLY A 167 -3.14 0.09 -2.02
C GLY A 167 -3.33 -0.26 -3.48
N VAL A 168 -4.05 0.57 -4.21
CA VAL A 168 -4.22 0.40 -5.66
C VAL A 168 -4.06 1.72 -6.40
N LEU A 169 -3.43 1.66 -7.58
CA LEU A 169 -3.56 2.71 -8.58
C LEU A 169 -4.58 2.25 -9.60
N THR A 170 -5.59 3.08 -9.84
CA THR A 170 -6.74 2.74 -10.66
C THR A 170 -7.09 3.90 -11.60
N GLU A 171 -7.69 3.56 -12.75
CA GLU A 171 -8.29 4.52 -13.68
C GLU A 171 -9.80 4.71 -13.43
N ALA A 172 -10.32 4.24 -12.30
CA ALA A 172 -11.70 4.49 -11.90
C ALA A 172 -11.95 5.98 -11.64
N ASP A 173 -13.13 6.45 -12.07
CA ASP A 173 -13.52 7.86 -12.04
C ASP A 173 -14.77 8.11 -11.17
N CYS A 174 -15.14 7.13 -10.34
CA CYS A 174 -16.24 7.18 -9.37
C CYS A 174 -16.06 8.23 -8.27
N PHE A 175 -14.85 8.78 -8.11
CA PHE A 175 -14.56 9.78 -7.07
C PHE A 175 -15.14 11.18 -7.36
N LYS A 176 -15.71 11.42 -8.55
CA LYS A 176 -16.13 12.77 -8.97
C LYS A 176 -17.27 13.37 -8.13
N ASN A 177 -18.00 12.56 -7.38
CA ASN A 177 -19.10 13.02 -6.54
C ASN A 177 -18.58 13.60 -5.22
N ASP A 178 -19.14 14.73 -4.78
CA ASP A 178 -18.77 15.42 -3.52
C ASP A 178 -19.29 14.71 -2.26
N SER A 179 -20.06 13.62 -2.39
CA SER A 179 -20.59 12.88 -1.24
C SER A 179 -19.52 12.11 -0.47
N ASN A 180 -18.38 11.80 -1.10
CA ASN A 180 -17.33 10.95 -0.54
C ASN A 180 -17.83 9.58 -0.04
N ILE A 181 -18.98 9.12 -0.55
CA ILE A 181 -19.57 7.81 -0.26
C ILE A 181 -19.49 6.98 -1.53
N LEU A 182 -18.94 5.78 -1.41
CA LEU A 182 -18.80 4.79 -2.47
C LEU A 182 -19.91 3.76 -2.35
N SER A 183 -20.46 3.36 -3.50
CA SER A 183 -21.29 2.17 -3.65
C SER A 183 -20.41 0.93 -3.89
N LEU A 184 -21.02 -0.27 -3.83
CA LEU A 184 -20.29 -1.50 -4.17
C LEU A 184 -19.84 -1.44 -5.64
N GLU A 185 -20.67 -0.90 -6.53
CA GLU A 185 -20.35 -0.70 -7.93
C GLU A 185 -19.10 0.18 -8.12
N ASP A 186 -18.91 1.19 -7.26
CA ASP A 186 -17.71 2.02 -7.27
C ASP A 186 -16.46 1.23 -6.85
N ILE A 187 -16.55 0.39 -5.80
CA ILE A 187 -15.46 -0.50 -5.37
C ILE A 187 -15.10 -1.48 -6.48
N GLN A 188 -16.10 -2.07 -7.13
CA GLN A 188 -15.90 -2.96 -8.26
C GLN A 188 -15.26 -2.24 -9.45
N ALA A 189 -15.66 -1.00 -9.72
CA ALA A 189 -15.06 -0.18 -10.76
C ALA A 189 -13.59 0.12 -10.45
N ILE A 190 -13.25 0.43 -9.19
CA ILE A 190 -11.89 0.60 -8.71
C ILE A 190 -11.07 -0.66 -9.01
N CYS A 191 -11.56 -1.84 -8.61
CA CYS A 191 -10.86 -3.11 -8.79
C CYS A 191 -10.68 -3.49 -10.27
N LYS A 192 -11.73 -3.38 -11.08
CA LYS A 192 -11.69 -3.72 -12.52
C LYS A 192 -10.73 -2.83 -13.31
N LYS A 193 -10.59 -1.57 -12.89
CA LYS A 193 -9.71 -0.56 -13.51
C LYS A 193 -8.35 -0.44 -12.82
N THR A 194 -8.02 -1.32 -11.87
CA THR A 194 -6.71 -1.37 -11.22
C THR A 194 -5.61 -1.64 -12.24
N LYS A 195 -4.56 -0.82 -12.18
CA LYS A 195 -3.32 -0.97 -12.98
C LYS A 195 -2.15 -1.39 -12.14
N MET A 196 -2.16 -1.06 -10.86
CA MET A 196 -1.14 -1.48 -9.91
C MET A 196 -1.75 -1.74 -8.54
N MET A 197 -1.23 -2.75 -7.84
CA MET A 197 -1.55 -3.03 -6.45
C MET A 197 -0.28 -3.00 -5.60
N LEU A 198 -0.44 -2.65 -4.33
CA LEU A 198 0.58 -2.62 -3.30
C LEU A 198 0.07 -3.39 -2.10
N ILE A 199 0.84 -4.37 -1.63
CA ILE A 199 0.44 -5.26 -0.55
C ILE A 199 1.56 -5.35 0.47
N SER A 200 1.24 -5.20 1.76
CA SER A 200 2.23 -5.31 2.83
C SER A 200 2.85 -6.71 2.89
N ALA A 201 4.18 -6.72 2.96
CA ALA A 201 5.00 -7.92 3.08
C ALA A 201 6.22 -7.61 3.95
N TYR A 202 7.05 -8.62 4.18
CA TYR A 202 8.35 -8.53 4.86
C TYR A 202 8.30 -7.74 6.18
N ASP A 203 7.25 -7.96 6.97
CA ASP A 203 7.04 -7.29 8.26
C ASP A 203 7.14 -5.74 8.20
N GLY A 204 6.69 -5.14 7.08
CA GLY A 204 6.69 -3.69 6.89
C GLY A 204 8.02 -3.10 6.42
N GLU A 205 9.04 -3.93 6.17
CA GLU A 205 10.29 -3.48 5.57
C GLU A 205 10.11 -3.13 4.07
N ALA A 206 9.43 -3.99 3.33
CA ALA A 206 9.18 -3.87 1.89
C ALA A 206 7.77 -4.36 1.52
N TYR A 207 7.45 -4.38 0.22
CA TYR A 207 6.09 -4.60 -0.26
C TYR A 207 6.08 -5.51 -1.48
N ILE A 208 5.00 -6.25 -1.66
CA ILE A 208 4.71 -6.92 -2.93
C ILE A 208 3.87 -5.95 -3.75
N LEU A 209 4.31 -5.70 -4.97
CA LEU A 209 3.58 -4.93 -5.96
C LEU A 209 3.12 -5.88 -7.07
N TRP A 210 1.97 -5.57 -7.65
CA TRP A 210 1.52 -6.16 -8.89
C TRP A 210 1.26 -5.03 -9.87
N GLU A 211 1.70 -5.19 -11.12
CA GLU A 211 1.44 -4.21 -12.17
C GLU A 211 0.89 -4.95 -13.39
N LYS A 212 -0.23 -4.44 -13.91
CA LYS A 212 -0.87 -4.97 -15.12
C LYS A 212 0.08 -4.77 -16.29
N ILE A 213 0.30 -5.83 -17.07
CA ILE A 213 1.03 -5.72 -18.34
C ILE A 213 0.11 -4.96 -19.30
N GLU A 214 0.59 -3.84 -19.85
CA GLU A 214 -0.11 -3.19 -20.94
C GLU A 214 -0.06 -4.14 -22.15
N GLN A 215 -1.23 -4.61 -22.58
CA GLN A 215 -1.34 -5.27 -23.88
C GLN A 215 -1.22 -4.16 -24.93
N GLU A 216 -0.19 -4.24 -25.77
CA GLU A 216 -0.06 -3.43 -26.98
C GLU A 216 -1.29 -3.56 -27.89
#